data_AF-A0A409XZ12-F1
#
_entry.id   AF-A0A409XZ12-F1
#
_cell.length_a   1.000
_cell.length_b   1.000
_cell.length_c   1.000
_cell.angle_alpha   90.00
_cell.angle_beta   90.00
_cell.angle_gamma   90.00
#
_symmetry.space_group_name_H-M   'P 1'
#
loop_
_entity.id
_entity.type
_entity.pdbx_description
1 polymer ?
#
loop_
_entity_poly.entity_id
_entity_poly.type
_entity_poly.pdbx_seq_one_letter_code
_entity_poly.pdbx_strand_id
1 'polypeptide(L)'
;MLRCKKPLSLSKRAILSSASTSRTKTRSFRSTPHRQEEEPAFNPASIERAEDEVDVCIVGGGPAGLSAAIRLKQLERERGREVRVVVLEKGSEIGAHIVSGAVIEPRALNELLPNWSTTHPNHPLTQPATSSKMLYLTPSHALPIPHPPQMGNKGNYIVSLSQFTRWLASVAEEEYGV
;
A
#
# COMPACT_ATOMS: atom_id res chain seq x y z
N MET A 1 9.82 8.22 14.37
CA MET A 1 9.86 8.65 12.94
C MET A 1 11.06 7.94 12.33
N LEU A 2 10.87 6.98 11.41
CA LEU A 2 11.97 6.19 10.86
C LEU A 2 12.84 7.07 9.96
N ARG A 3 14.14 7.20 10.27
CA ARG A 3 15.05 8.09 9.55
C ARG A 3 15.70 7.35 8.37
N CYS A 4 15.21 7.61 7.16
CA CYS A 4 15.89 7.27 5.91
C CYS A 4 16.84 8.43 5.50
N LYS A 5 18.04 8.13 4.99
CA LYS A 5 19.03 9.16 4.60
C LYS A 5 18.53 10.01 3.39
N LYS A 6 18.62 11.35 3.50
CA LYS A 6 18.05 12.35 2.54
C LYS A 6 18.90 12.57 1.27
N PRO A 7 18.28 12.92 0.11
CA PRO A 7 18.93 13.65 -0.98
C PRO A 7 18.61 15.18 -0.97
N LEU A 8 19.51 15.98 -1.55
CA LEU A 8 19.56 17.46 -1.54
C LEU A 8 18.51 18.15 -2.44
N SER A 9 17.98 19.30 -2.00
CA SER A 9 16.94 20.09 -2.70
C SER A 9 17.49 21.33 -3.44
N LEU A 10 16.97 21.62 -4.63
CA LEU A 10 17.15 22.90 -5.34
C LEU A 10 15.99 23.88 -5.05
N SER A 11 16.35 25.16 -4.89
CA SER A 11 15.49 26.29 -4.55
C SER A 11 14.87 26.95 -5.80
N LYS A 12 13.59 27.38 -5.71
CA LYS A 12 12.89 28.21 -6.70
C LYS A 12 12.76 29.66 -6.19
N ARG A 13 13.05 30.65 -7.04
CA ARG A 13 12.75 32.08 -6.81
C ARG A 13 11.45 32.47 -7.51
N ALA A 14 10.61 33.26 -6.84
CA ALA A 14 9.42 33.91 -7.39
C ALA A 14 9.68 35.40 -7.64
N ILE A 15 9.00 35.97 -8.65
CA ILE A 15 9.04 37.39 -9.01
C ILE A 15 7.66 37.99 -8.71
N LEU A 16 7.66 39.14 -8.03
CA LEU A 16 6.50 39.97 -7.71
C LEU A 16 6.15 40.90 -8.88
N SER A 17 4.85 41.15 -9.11
CA SER A 17 4.36 42.28 -9.90
C SER A 17 3.08 42.86 -9.26
N SER A 18 2.99 44.18 -9.32
CA SER A 18 2.15 45.07 -8.53
C SER A 18 0.75 45.35 -9.12
N ALA A 19 -0.09 45.90 -8.24
CA ALA A 19 -1.53 46.12 -8.28
C ALA A 19 -2.10 47.03 -9.39
N SER A 20 -3.42 46.89 -9.62
CA SER A 20 -4.31 48.06 -9.81
C SER A 20 -5.71 47.79 -9.22
N THR A 21 -6.28 48.81 -8.59
CA THR A 21 -7.45 48.74 -7.71
C THR A 21 -8.71 49.20 -8.44
N SER A 22 -9.80 48.42 -8.38
CA SER A 22 -11.15 48.91 -8.64
C SER A 22 -12.06 48.62 -7.44
N ARG A 23 -12.68 49.67 -6.90
CA ARG A 23 -13.50 49.63 -5.69
C ARG A 23 -14.94 49.24 -6.07
N THR A 24 -15.32 48.00 -5.78
CA THR A 24 -16.72 47.56 -5.81
C THR A 24 -17.23 47.47 -4.38
N LYS A 25 -18.31 48.19 -4.05
CA LYS A 25 -18.94 48.16 -2.72
C LYS A 25 -19.63 46.81 -2.51
N THR A 26 -18.99 45.91 -1.77
CA THR A 26 -19.60 44.67 -1.27
C THR A 26 -20.08 44.84 0.17
N ARG A 27 -21.29 44.35 0.45
CA ARG A 27 -21.90 44.34 1.79
C ARG A 27 -21.04 43.51 2.75
N SER A 28 -20.69 44.09 3.90
CA SER A 28 -19.94 43.40 4.95
C SER A 28 -20.82 42.35 5.62
N PHE A 29 -20.48 41.08 5.43
CA PHE A 29 -20.85 40.03 6.39
C PHE A 29 -20.05 40.30 7.66
N ARG A 30 -20.72 40.56 8.79
CA ARG A 30 -20.06 40.56 10.10
C ARG A 30 -19.73 39.13 10.46
N SER A 31 -18.49 38.71 10.24
CA SER A 31 -17.90 37.61 11.00
C SER A 31 -17.66 38.13 12.42
N THR A 32 -18.12 37.40 13.44
CA THR A 32 -17.55 37.56 14.77
C THR A 32 -16.03 37.43 14.63
N PRO A 33 -15.22 38.31 15.24
CA PRO A 33 -13.78 38.07 15.29
C PRO A 33 -13.63 36.74 16.01
N HIS A 34 -13.14 35.73 15.30
CA HIS A 34 -12.63 34.55 15.96
C HIS A 34 -11.60 35.09 16.93
N ARG A 35 -11.86 34.96 18.24
CA ARG A 35 -10.85 35.20 19.24
C ARG A 35 -9.72 34.24 18.86
N GLN A 36 -8.71 34.77 18.19
CA GLN A 36 -7.43 34.10 18.05
C GLN A 36 -6.82 34.23 19.43
N GLU A 37 -7.18 33.30 20.32
CA GLU A 37 -6.17 32.85 21.25
C GLU A 37 -5.03 32.37 20.36
N GLU A 38 -3.83 32.91 20.55
CA GLU A 38 -2.62 32.50 19.85
C GLU A 38 -2.32 31.06 20.27
N GLU A 39 -3.11 30.11 19.76
CA GLU A 39 -2.77 28.70 19.82
C GLU A 39 -1.41 28.58 19.14
N PRO A 40 -0.35 28.22 19.90
CA PRO A 40 0.99 28.19 19.36
C PRO A 40 0.98 27.29 18.12
N ALA A 41 1.49 27.82 17.00
CA ALA A 41 1.53 27.08 15.74
C ALA A 41 2.14 25.70 16.00
N PHE A 42 1.36 24.64 15.75
CA PHE A 42 1.77 23.26 16.01
C PHE A 42 3.13 23.00 15.35
N ASN A 43 4.18 22.90 16.17
CA ASN A 43 5.52 22.63 15.71
C ASN A 43 5.77 21.12 15.81
N PRO A 44 5.71 20.36 14.70
CA PRO A 44 5.93 18.91 14.73
C PRO A 44 7.34 18.54 15.24
N ALA A 45 8.30 19.46 15.23
CA ALA A 45 9.67 19.22 15.67
C ALA A 45 9.87 19.38 17.19
N SER A 46 8.94 20.02 17.91
CA SER A 46 9.04 20.18 19.37
C SER A 46 8.42 19.01 20.16
N ILE A 47 7.87 18.01 19.45
CA ILE A 47 7.21 16.85 20.06
C ILE A 47 8.19 15.68 20.02
N GLU A 48 8.47 15.11 21.18
CA GLU A 48 9.23 13.86 21.30
C GLU A 48 8.44 12.72 20.66
N ARG A 49 9.09 11.93 19.80
CA ARG A 49 8.47 10.82 19.06
C ARG A 49 9.27 9.57 19.30
N ALA A 50 8.60 8.43 19.42
CA ALA A 50 9.27 7.14 19.39
C ALA A 50 10.11 7.02 18.10
N GLU A 51 11.40 6.76 18.28
CA GLU A 51 12.37 6.49 17.22
C GLU A 51 12.87 5.06 17.39
N ASP A 52 13.14 4.41 16.27
CA ASP A 52 13.61 3.03 16.24
C ASP A 52 14.59 2.87 15.06
N GLU A 53 15.65 2.08 15.24
CA GLU A 53 16.73 1.93 14.25
C GLU A 53 16.56 0.65 13.44
N VAL A 54 16.33 0.79 12.13
CA VAL A 54 16.12 -0.34 11.22
C VAL A 54 17.01 -0.20 10.00
N ASP A 55 17.43 -1.31 9.41
CA ASP A 55 18.17 -1.30 8.15
C ASP A 55 17.24 -0.96 6.98
N VAL A 56 16.04 -1.54 6.99
CA VAL A 56 15.03 -1.33 5.96
C VAL A 56 13.65 -1.12 6.59
N CYS A 57 13.05 0.02 6.28
CA CYS A 57 11.66 0.34 6.59
C CYS A 57 10.81 0.24 5.32
N ILE A 58 9.83 -0.66 5.31
CA ILE A 58 8.85 -0.81 4.23
C ILE A 58 7.54 -0.17 4.70
N VAL A 59 7.01 0.76 3.91
CA VAL A 59 5.72 1.41 4.22
C VAL A 59 4.64 0.77 3.35
N GLY A 60 3.71 0.07 4.00
CA GLY A 60 2.58 -0.65 3.41
C GLY A 60 2.72 -2.16 3.55
N GLY A 61 1.86 -2.76 4.37
CA GLY A 61 1.70 -4.21 4.58
C GLY A 61 0.79 -4.86 3.52
N GLY A 62 0.88 -4.41 2.28
CA GLY A 62 0.21 -5.02 1.14
C GLY A 62 1.00 -6.20 0.56
N PRO A 63 0.51 -6.85 -0.51
CA PRO A 63 1.19 -8.01 -1.09
C PRO A 63 2.60 -7.65 -1.59
N ALA A 64 2.77 -6.45 -2.17
CA ALA A 64 4.08 -5.98 -2.63
C ALA A 64 5.06 -5.74 -1.47
N GLY A 65 4.64 -5.05 -0.41
CA GLY A 65 5.52 -4.73 0.72
C GLY A 65 5.97 -5.98 1.48
N LEU A 66 5.03 -6.89 1.74
CA LEU A 66 5.32 -8.18 2.38
C LEU A 66 6.22 -9.05 1.49
N SER A 67 5.97 -9.10 0.19
CA SER A 67 6.83 -9.83 -0.75
C SER A 67 8.25 -9.27 -0.78
N ALA A 68 8.40 -7.95 -0.75
CA ALA A 68 9.70 -7.30 -0.68
C ALA A 68 10.43 -7.63 0.62
N ALA A 69 9.72 -7.63 1.76
CA ALA A 69 10.30 -7.98 3.06
C ALA A 69 10.81 -9.43 3.08
N ILE A 70 9.98 -10.37 2.63
CA ILE A 70 10.32 -11.79 2.52
C ILE A 70 11.54 -11.96 1.62
N ARG A 71 11.51 -11.40 0.40
CA ARG A 71 12.61 -11.58 -0.55
C ARG A 71 13.91 -10.97 -0.06
N LEU A 72 13.85 -9.83 0.62
CA LEU A 72 15.02 -9.20 1.22
C LEU A 72 15.64 -10.10 2.30
N LYS A 73 14.82 -10.64 3.20
CA LYS A 73 15.29 -11.56 4.26
C LYS A 73 15.85 -12.85 3.67
N GLN A 74 15.26 -13.42 2.62
CA GLN A 74 15.81 -14.57 1.90
C GLN A 74 17.23 -14.28 1.36
N LEU A 75 17.40 -13.17 0.64
CA LEU A 75 18.68 -12.79 0.03
C LEU A 75 19.76 -12.51 1.09
N GLU A 76 19.41 -11.89 2.21
CA GLU A 76 20.39 -11.60 3.26
C GLU A 76 20.76 -12.85 4.06
N ARG A 77 19.82 -13.79 4.27
CA ARG A 77 20.10 -15.12 4.82
C ARG A 77 21.04 -15.93 3.92
N GLU A 78 20.82 -15.93 2.61
CA GLU A 78 21.73 -16.56 1.63
C GLU A 78 23.16 -16.00 1.73
N ARG A 79 23.29 -14.73 2.11
CA ARG A 79 24.58 -14.04 2.30
C ARG A 79 25.13 -14.15 3.72
N GLY A 80 24.44 -14.84 4.63
CA GLY A 80 24.84 -14.99 6.03
C GLY A 80 24.80 -13.69 6.84
N ARG A 81 23.99 -12.71 6.42
CA ARG A 81 23.83 -11.43 7.12
C ARG A 81 22.47 -11.34 7.79
N GLU A 82 22.49 -10.80 9.00
CA GLU A 82 21.27 -10.44 9.71
C GLU A 82 20.93 -8.99 9.39
N VAL A 83 19.69 -8.74 8.94
CA VAL A 83 19.17 -7.40 8.68
C VAL A 83 17.84 -7.22 9.40
N ARG A 84 17.65 -6.03 9.98
CA ARG A 84 16.40 -5.64 10.63
C ARG A 84 15.49 -4.96 9.61
N VAL A 85 14.43 -5.67 9.25
CA VAL A 85 13.40 -5.21 8.32
C VAL A 85 12.14 -4.96 9.14
N VAL A 86 11.51 -3.80 8.96
CA VAL A 86 10.24 -3.47 9.59
C VAL A 86 9.23 -3.06 8.53
N VAL A 87 8.03 -3.63 8.59
CA VAL A 87 6.90 -3.26 7.73
C VAL A 87 5.91 -2.44 8.55
N LEU A 88 5.60 -1.23 8.08
CA LEU A 88 4.58 -0.38 8.68
C LEU A 88 3.29 -0.45 7.87
N GLU A 89 2.21 -0.88 8.50
CA GLU A 89 0.87 -0.86 7.92
C GLU A 89 -0.01 0.13 8.69
N LYS A 90 -0.89 0.84 7.97
CA LYS A 90 -1.83 1.81 8.56
C LYS A 90 -3.01 1.10 9.22
N GLY A 91 -3.39 -0.08 8.70
CA GLY A 91 -4.45 -0.91 9.26
C GLY A 91 -4.17 -1.33 10.70
N SER A 92 -5.23 -1.54 11.47
CA SER A 92 -5.13 -2.15 12.81
C SER A 92 -4.56 -3.57 12.77
N GLU A 93 -4.69 -4.22 11.61
CA GLU A 93 -4.16 -5.53 11.29
C GLU A 93 -3.80 -5.57 9.80
N ILE A 94 -2.90 -6.47 9.42
CA ILE A 94 -2.61 -6.72 8.01
C ILE A 94 -3.88 -7.19 7.29
N GLY A 95 -4.15 -6.57 6.14
CA GLY A 95 -5.33 -6.82 5.32
C GLY A 95 -6.53 -5.92 5.61
N ALA A 96 -6.55 -5.15 6.70
CA ALA A 96 -7.72 -4.32 7.07
C ALA A 96 -8.07 -3.24 6.02
N HIS A 97 -7.05 -2.70 5.33
CA HIS A 97 -7.23 -1.71 4.27
C HIS A 97 -7.07 -2.29 2.86
N ILE A 98 -7.01 -3.61 2.72
CA ILE A 98 -6.89 -4.30 1.44
C ILE A 98 -8.29 -4.64 0.91
N VAL A 99 -8.63 -4.08 -0.25
CA VAL A 99 -9.91 -4.33 -0.93
C VAL A 99 -9.63 -4.73 -2.38
N SER A 100 -10.03 -5.95 -2.77
CA SER A 100 -9.95 -6.42 -4.15
C SER A 100 -10.83 -7.65 -4.38
N GLY A 101 -11.50 -7.74 -5.53
CA GLY A 101 -12.15 -8.96 -6.03
C GLY A 101 -11.15 -9.90 -6.71
N ALA A 102 -10.02 -10.15 -6.04
CA ALA A 102 -8.79 -10.58 -6.67
C ALA A 102 -8.88 -11.94 -7.37
N VAL A 103 -8.31 -11.98 -8.57
CA VAL A 103 -7.94 -13.21 -9.28
C VAL A 103 -6.43 -13.19 -9.44
N ILE A 104 -5.74 -14.07 -8.72
CA ILE A 104 -4.28 -14.08 -8.61
C ILE A 104 -3.69 -15.09 -9.60
N GLU A 105 -2.75 -14.63 -10.43
CA GLU A 105 -1.81 -15.50 -11.13
C GLU A 105 -0.73 -15.98 -10.15
N PRO A 106 -0.55 -17.29 -9.93
CA PRO A 106 0.35 -17.80 -8.89
C PRO A 106 1.84 -17.66 -9.23
N ARG A 107 2.23 -17.22 -10.43
CA ARG A 107 3.64 -17.20 -10.86
C ARG A 107 4.57 -16.46 -9.90
N ALA A 108 4.24 -15.22 -9.55
CA ALA A 108 5.07 -14.42 -8.64
C ALA A 108 5.15 -15.06 -7.24
N LEU A 109 4.07 -15.71 -6.79
CA LEU A 109 4.06 -16.44 -5.53
C LEU A 109 4.92 -17.71 -5.60
N ASN A 110 4.88 -18.44 -6.72
CA ASN A 110 5.73 -19.61 -6.96
C ASN A 110 7.22 -19.24 -6.97
N GLU A 111 7.57 -18.06 -7.50
CA GLU A 111 8.93 -17.53 -7.49
C GLU A 111 9.38 -17.10 -6.09
N LEU A 112 8.48 -16.48 -5.31
CA LEU A 112 8.78 -15.99 -3.96
C LEU A 112 8.86 -17.11 -2.92
N LEU A 113 7.89 -18.04 -2.96
CA LEU A 113 7.72 -19.13 -2.00
C LEU A 113 7.54 -20.45 -2.77
N PRO A 114 8.63 -21.11 -3.20
CA PRO A 114 8.53 -22.38 -3.91
C PRO A 114 7.80 -23.43 -3.06
N ASN A 115 6.87 -24.18 -3.67
CA ASN A 115 6.07 -25.21 -3.01
C ASN A 115 5.16 -24.72 -1.87
N TRP A 116 4.75 -23.44 -1.89
CA TRP A 116 3.85 -22.85 -0.88
C TRP A 116 2.58 -23.67 -0.62
N SER A 117 2.05 -24.36 -1.63
CA SER A 117 0.84 -25.19 -1.51
C SER A 117 1.03 -26.37 -0.56
N THR A 118 2.25 -26.89 -0.46
CA THR A 118 2.59 -28.05 0.38
C THR A 118 3.14 -27.60 1.73
N THR A 119 3.95 -26.53 1.75
CA THR A 119 4.56 -26.03 2.98
C THR A 119 3.57 -25.27 3.87
N HIS A 120 2.54 -24.65 3.28
CA HIS A 120 1.52 -23.88 4.01
C HIS A 120 0.12 -24.42 3.75
N PRO A 121 -0.34 -25.44 4.50
CA PRO A 121 -1.66 -26.03 4.30
C PRO A 121 -2.81 -25.03 4.53
N ASN A 122 -2.56 -23.96 5.29
CA ASN A 122 -3.54 -22.91 5.59
C ASN A 122 -3.56 -21.77 4.56
N HIS A 123 -3.00 -21.97 3.36
CA HIS A 123 -2.97 -20.94 2.33
C HIS A 123 -4.40 -20.56 1.83
N PRO A 124 -4.66 -19.30 1.47
CA PRO A 124 -5.99 -18.88 1.03
C PRO A 124 -6.31 -19.17 -0.46
N LEU A 125 -5.34 -19.68 -1.25
CA LEU A 125 -5.53 -20.00 -2.68
C LEU A 125 -6.22 -21.37 -2.87
N THR A 126 -7.48 -21.49 -2.47
CA THR A 126 -8.23 -22.76 -2.51
C THR A 126 -9.19 -22.88 -3.71
N GLN A 127 -9.60 -21.77 -4.32
CA GLN A 127 -10.60 -21.75 -5.38
C GLN A 127 -9.99 -21.44 -6.76
N PRO A 128 -9.74 -22.45 -7.62
CA PRO A 128 -9.25 -22.21 -8.97
C PRO A 128 -10.34 -21.59 -9.87
N ALA A 129 -9.94 -20.68 -10.74
CA ALA A 129 -10.84 -20.09 -11.73
C ALA A 129 -11.13 -21.09 -12.87
N THR A 130 -12.39 -21.50 -12.99
CA THR A 130 -12.82 -22.55 -13.95
C THR A 130 -13.20 -21.99 -15.31
N SER A 131 -13.87 -20.84 -15.34
CA SER A 131 -14.32 -20.18 -16.57
C SER A 131 -14.25 -18.66 -16.44
N SER A 132 -14.19 -17.97 -17.56
CA SER A 132 -14.16 -16.51 -17.62
C SER A 132 -15.14 -16.06 -18.70
N LYS A 133 -15.92 -15.01 -18.39
CA LYS A 133 -16.89 -14.41 -19.30
C LYS A 133 -16.69 -12.91 -19.27
N MET A 134 -16.66 -12.30 -20.45
CA MET A 134 -16.75 -10.85 -20.58
C MET A 134 -18.14 -10.53 -21.11
N LEU A 135 -18.82 -9.61 -20.43
CA LEU A 135 -20.19 -9.23 -20.75
C LEU A 135 -20.24 -7.72 -21.00
N TYR A 136 -20.91 -7.33 -22.07
CA TYR A 136 -21.32 -5.96 -22.32
C TYR A 136 -22.71 -5.73 -21.73
N LEU A 137 -22.82 -4.81 -20.78
CA LEU A 137 -24.05 -4.56 -20.04
C LEU A 137 -24.81 -3.38 -20.65
N THR A 138 -26.12 -3.57 -20.86
CA THR A 138 -27.10 -2.52 -21.14
C THR A 138 -28.07 -2.44 -19.95
N PRO A 139 -28.93 -1.41 -19.85
CA PRO A 139 -29.88 -1.31 -18.74
C PRO A 139 -30.77 -2.55 -18.54
N SER A 140 -31.02 -3.32 -19.60
CA SER A 140 -31.94 -4.47 -19.61
C SER A 140 -31.31 -5.81 -20.02
N HIS A 141 -30.07 -5.82 -20.54
CA HIS A 141 -29.45 -7.03 -21.10
C HIS A 141 -27.96 -7.15 -20.75
N ALA A 142 -27.47 -8.39 -20.69
CA ALA A 142 -26.05 -8.72 -20.60
C ALA A 142 -25.65 -9.53 -21.84
N LEU A 143 -24.86 -8.93 -22.73
CA LEU A 143 -24.45 -9.53 -24.00
C LEU A 143 -23.04 -10.15 -23.87
N PRO A 144 -22.85 -11.46 -24.08
CA PRO A 144 -21.53 -12.07 -24.02
C PRO A 144 -20.67 -11.62 -25.20
N ILE A 145 -19.44 -11.19 -24.92
CA ILE A 145 -18.44 -10.82 -25.92
C ILE A 145 -17.17 -11.66 -25.71
N PRO A 146 -16.44 -11.99 -26.79
CA PRO A 146 -15.18 -12.71 -26.66
C PRO A 146 -14.17 -11.86 -25.90
N HIS A 147 -13.56 -12.42 -24.85
CA HIS A 147 -12.52 -11.73 -24.11
C HIS A 147 -11.16 -11.88 -24.82
N PRO A 148 -10.26 -10.89 -24.70
CA PRO A 148 -8.90 -11.03 -25.22
C PRO A 148 -8.15 -12.16 -24.45
N PRO A 149 -7.16 -12.82 -25.08
CA PRO A 149 -6.42 -13.92 -24.45
C PRO A 149 -5.79 -13.57 -23.10
N GLN A 150 -5.34 -12.33 -22.92
CA GLN A 150 -4.72 -11.81 -21.69
C GLN A 150 -5.70 -11.74 -20.51
N MET A 151 -7.01 -11.79 -20.75
CA MET A 151 -8.05 -11.79 -19.71
C MET A 151 -8.53 -13.21 -19.36
N GLY A 152 -7.89 -14.24 -19.89
CA GLY A 152 -8.15 -15.62 -19.49
C GLY A 152 -7.61 -15.89 -18.09
N ASN A 153 -8.40 -16.55 -17.25
CA ASN A 153 -8.01 -16.89 -15.87
C ASN A 153 -7.57 -18.35 -15.69
N LYS A 154 -7.11 -19.01 -16.77
CA LYS A 154 -6.70 -20.41 -16.70
C LYS A 154 -5.48 -20.56 -15.80
N GLY A 155 -5.63 -21.30 -14.69
CA GLY A 155 -4.57 -21.51 -13.71
C GLY A 155 -4.47 -20.42 -12.63
N ASN A 156 -5.39 -19.46 -12.62
CA ASN A 156 -5.47 -18.43 -11.59
C ASN A 156 -6.41 -18.86 -10.44
N TYR A 157 -6.31 -18.18 -9.31
CA TYR A 157 -7.13 -18.42 -8.12
C TYR A 157 -8.00 -17.22 -7.79
N ILE A 158 -9.26 -17.47 -7.45
CA ILE A 158 -10.19 -16.45 -6.94
C ILE A 158 -9.99 -16.39 -5.42
N VAL A 159 -9.60 -15.23 -4.90
CA VAL A 159 -9.27 -15.10 -3.47
C VAL A 159 -9.75 -13.78 -2.88
N SER A 160 -9.91 -13.78 -1.56
CA SER A 160 -9.91 -12.52 -0.81
C SER A 160 -8.46 -12.03 -0.67
N LEU A 161 -8.16 -10.87 -1.26
CA LEU A 161 -6.79 -10.33 -1.19
C LEU A 161 -6.38 -9.97 0.25
N SER A 162 -7.33 -9.60 1.11
CA SER A 162 -7.04 -9.31 2.52
C SER A 162 -6.59 -10.57 3.28
N GLN A 163 -7.25 -11.71 3.04
CA GLN A 163 -6.84 -13.00 3.58
C GLN A 163 -5.48 -13.43 3.04
N PHE A 164 -5.24 -13.22 1.73
CA PHE A 164 -3.94 -13.44 1.11
C PHE A 164 -2.83 -12.63 1.77
N THR A 165 -3.03 -11.33 1.97
CA THR A 165 -2.02 -10.49 2.65
C THR A 165 -1.81 -10.87 4.10
N ARG A 166 -2.85 -11.29 4.81
CA ARG A 166 -2.74 -11.73 6.22
C ARG A 166 -1.94 -13.02 6.33
N TRP A 167 -2.18 -13.97 5.44
CA TRP A 167 -1.38 -15.18 5.32
C TRP A 167 0.07 -14.87 4.92
N LEU A 168 0.29 -13.96 3.98
CA LEU A 168 1.65 -13.58 3.59
C LEU A 168 2.41 -12.89 4.74
N ALA A 169 1.72 -12.15 5.58
CA ALA A 169 2.31 -11.57 6.79
C ALA A 169 2.66 -12.63 7.83
N SER A 170 1.82 -13.64 8.07
CA SER A 170 2.19 -14.72 8.99
C SER A 170 3.44 -15.45 8.50
N VAL A 171 3.57 -15.69 7.18
CA VAL A 171 4.82 -16.24 6.60
C VAL A 171 6.00 -15.30 6.84
N ALA A 172 5.85 -13.99 6.62
CA ALA A 172 6.91 -13.01 6.84
C ALA A 172 7.38 -12.96 8.32
N GLU A 173 6.45 -12.99 9.26
CA GLU A 173 6.72 -12.96 10.70
C GLU A 173 7.34 -14.28 11.18
N GLU A 174 6.67 -15.42 10.93
CA GLU A 174 7.06 -16.73 11.46
C GLU A 174 8.37 -17.26 10.86
N GLU A 175 8.54 -17.13 9.54
CA GLU A 175 9.74 -17.67 8.90
C GLU A 175 10.88 -16.67 8.86
N TYR A 176 10.60 -15.38 8.66
CA TYR A 176 11.62 -14.38 8.32
C TYR A 176 11.90 -13.35 9.43
N GLY A 177 11.10 -13.32 10.50
CA GLY A 177 11.26 -12.36 11.59
C GLY A 177 11.22 -10.92 11.09
N VAL A 178 10.25 -10.64 10.22
CA VAL A 178 9.88 -9.31 9.71
C VAL A 178 8.91 -8.64 10.68
#